data_AF-A0A8C6WQZ1-F1
#
_entry.id   AF-A0A8C6WQZ1-F1
#
_cell.length_a   1.000
_cell.length_b   1.000
_cell.length_c   1.000
_cell.angle_alpha   90.00
_cell.angle_beta   90.00
_cell.angle_gamma   90.00
#
_symmetry.space_group_name_H-M   'P 1'
#
loop_
_entity.id
_entity.type
_entity.pdbx_description
1 polymer ?
#
loop_
_entity_poly.entity_id
_entity_poly.type
_entity_poly.pdbx_seq_one_letter_code
_entity_poly.pdbx_strand_id
1 'polypeptide(L)'
;LVSASSYMFSLVVHSLLHKLPQTMASPIKRQGFYSRSAGYSHSLPGGFMGHRTRISTVNSGYRFGSGMTADTFNYQPSGFIRSEKFTMQDLNERLATYMKAVSSLEAANHKLQVKIYEAEKKGPLEGRDNSKYKAIIADLKAKMMDKTKGNARLTLSLDNNHMMSDDFRVKLEYELSMRKVVEADMAQLRKLLDDNNVNTMQLESEVEALTEDRIVLEKEHNEDLEALRERFMQGRVRVDVDAPKGQDLADVMSEIRDKYEKITLKNQKELKTWHESKIKEVKVQVTESSTALKEATTMLSETKKKFPALEIKLQSALSLKESMEAHLRDIAMRNNMELSEHNAIILRLQEELSQIRSEMQHKTREYEHLESEIVVYRRLLGGEGEDLELEDTIGVKKVQTKVVTLTQTLVDGKVVSESKDIKEQEQEVVTD
;
A
#
# COMPACT_ATOMS: atom_id res chain seq x y z
N LEU A 1 9.45 59.79 -22.29
CA LEU A 1 8.66 59.18 -21.20
C LEU A 1 7.61 58.18 -21.70
N VAL A 2 6.87 58.44 -22.80
CA VAL A 2 5.85 57.49 -23.31
C VAL A 2 6.42 56.23 -24.00
N SER A 3 7.61 56.30 -24.62
CA SER A 3 8.24 55.13 -25.27
C SER A 3 8.79 54.10 -24.26
N ALA A 4 9.40 54.57 -23.16
CA ALA A 4 9.97 53.69 -22.13
C ALA A 4 8.92 52.86 -21.38
N SER A 5 7.70 53.41 -21.21
CA SER A 5 6.59 52.70 -20.57
C SER A 5 6.06 51.54 -21.41
N SER A 6 6.10 51.65 -22.74
CA SER A 6 5.61 50.60 -23.66
C SER A 6 6.57 49.40 -23.72
N TYR A 7 7.88 49.64 -23.67
CA TYR A 7 8.89 48.58 -23.60
C TYR A 7 8.89 47.85 -22.26
N MET A 8 8.66 48.54 -21.15
CA MET A 8 8.55 47.93 -19.83
C MET A 8 7.29 47.06 -19.70
N PHE A 9 6.16 47.48 -20.29
CA PHE A 9 4.95 46.66 -20.30
C PHE A 9 5.09 45.41 -21.18
N SER A 10 5.78 45.52 -22.31
CA SER A 10 6.07 44.37 -23.19
C SER A 10 7.03 43.36 -22.55
N LEU A 11 8.06 43.82 -21.83
CA LEU A 11 9.00 42.96 -21.10
C LEU A 11 8.35 42.26 -19.90
N VAL A 12 7.43 42.93 -19.19
CA VAL A 12 6.67 42.32 -18.09
C VAL A 12 5.72 41.22 -18.61
N VAL A 13 5.02 41.47 -19.71
CA VAL A 13 4.12 40.49 -20.35
C VAL A 13 4.88 39.31 -20.96
N HIS A 14 6.05 39.53 -21.57
CA HIS A 14 6.92 38.44 -22.05
C HIS A 14 7.53 37.62 -20.90
N SER A 15 7.85 38.23 -19.76
CA SER A 15 8.38 37.51 -18.59
C SER A 15 7.32 36.65 -17.88
N LEU A 16 6.05 37.05 -17.96
CA LEU A 16 4.91 36.34 -17.38
C LEU A 16 4.43 35.16 -18.25
N LEU A 17 4.65 35.18 -19.56
CA LEU A 17 4.32 34.07 -20.47
C LEU A 17 5.38 32.95 -20.48
N HIS A 18 6.57 33.17 -19.92
CA HIS A 18 7.68 32.20 -19.92
C HIS A 18 7.84 31.39 -18.61
N LYS A 19 6.91 31.54 -17.65
CA LYS A 19 6.91 30.84 -16.34
C LYS A 19 5.74 29.85 -16.15
N LEU A 20 5.39 29.10 -17.20
CA LEU A 20 4.62 27.87 -17.05
C LEU A 20 5.59 26.68 -17.07
N PRO A 21 5.60 25.80 -16.05
CA PRO A 21 6.36 24.56 -16.13
C PRO A 21 5.76 23.69 -17.24
N GLN A 22 6.51 23.49 -18.32
CA GLN A 22 6.26 22.43 -19.28
C GLN A 22 6.57 21.10 -18.60
N THR A 23 5.57 20.53 -17.92
CA THR A 23 5.61 19.12 -17.54
C THR A 23 5.31 18.30 -18.78
N MET A 24 6.34 17.60 -19.25
CA MET A 24 6.32 16.60 -20.31
C MET A 24 5.18 15.58 -20.08
N ALA A 25 4.13 15.67 -20.87
CA ALA A 25 3.14 14.60 -21.00
C ALA A 25 3.58 13.66 -22.13
N SER A 26 4.35 12.63 -21.76
CA SER A 26 4.59 11.47 -22.61
C SER A 26 3.29 10.66 -22.74
N PRO A 27 2.91 10.17 -23.94
CA PRO A 27 1.76 9.31 -24.09
C PRO A 27 2.05 7.91 -23.52
N ILE A 28 1.46 7.58 -22.37
CA ILE A 28 1.43 6.21 -21.86
C ILE A 28 0.52 5.39 -22.78
N LYS A 29 1.16 4.64 -23.68
CA LYS A 29 0.56 3.52 -24.40
C LYS A 29 0.09 2.50 -23.35
N ARG A 30 -1.22 2.42 -23.11
CA ARG A 30 -1.84 1.25 -22.49
C ARG A 30 -1.67 0.06 -23.45
N GLN A 31 -0.61 -0.73 -23.26
CA GLN A 31 -0.65 -2.15 -23.60
C GLN A 31 -1.13 -2.89 -22.36
N GLY A 32 -2.32 -3.45 -22.45
CA GLY A 32 -2.86 -4.35 -21.45
C GLY A 32 -1.99 -5.61 -21.38
N PHE A 33 -1.24 -5.75 -20.29
CA PHE A 33 -0.75 -7.04 -19.85
C PHE A 33 -1.92 -7.79 -19.21
N TYR A 34 -2.44 -8.79 -19.92
CA TYR A 34 -3.23 -9.85 -19.32
C TYR A 34 -2.30 -10.67 -18.42
N SER A 35 -2.12 -10.26 -17.18
CA SER A 35 -1.59 -11.13 -16.15
C SER A 35 -2.70 -12.10 -15.75
N ARG A 36 -2.65 -13.32 -16.32
CA ARG A 36 -3.39 -14.47 -15.79
C ARG A 36 -2.97 -14.66 -14.34
N SER A 37 -3.85 -14.31 -13.40
CA SER A 37 -3.76 -14.78 -12.03
C SER A 37 -4.00 -16.30 -12.05
N ALA A 38 -2.92 -17.07 -11.91
CA ALA A 38 -3.03 -18.46 -11.52
C ALA A 38 -3.52 -18.47 -10.07
N GLY A 39 -4.83 -18.59 -9.88
CA GLY A 39 -5.43 -18.86 -8.59
C GLY A 39 -4.93 -20.21 -8.09
N TYR A 40 -4.09 -20.17 -7.05
CA TYR A 40 -3.83 -21.32 -6.21
C TYR A 40 -5.12 -21.64 -5.44
N SER A 41 -5.83 -22.66 -5.88
CA SER A 41 -6.90 -23.27 -5.11
C SER A 41 -6.31 -24.12 -3.99
N HIS A 42 -6.75 -23.84 -2.77
CA HIS A 42 -6.50 -24.66 -1.61
C HIS A 42 -7.43 -25.87 -1.69
N SER A 43 -6.88 -27.07 -1.87
CA SER A 43 -7.62 -28.31 -1.68
C SER A 43 -7.35 -28.84 -0.27
N LEU A 44 -8.39 -28.86 0.57
CA LEU A 44 -8.45 -29.58 1.83
C LEU A 44 -8.10 -31.07 1.62
N PRO A 45 -7.42 -31.74 2.59
CA PRO A 45 -7.16 -33.16 2.52
C PRO A 45 -8.42 -33.93 2.95
N GLY A 46 -9.25 -34.29 1.99
CA GLY A 46 -10.28 -35.31 2.16
C GLY A 46 -9.64 -36.70 2.10
N GLY A 47 -9.51 -37.34 3.26
CA GLY A 47 -9.19 -38.76 3.35
C GLY A 47 -10.33 -39.58 2.75
N PHE A 48 -10.03 -40.38 1.73
CA PHE A 48 -10.75 -41.62 1.49
C PHE A 48 -9.81 -42.64 0.86
N MET A 49 -9.60 -43.68 1.66
CA MET A 49 -9.16 -45.04 1.37
C MET A 49 -9.27 -45.45 -0.11
N GLY A 50 -8.13 -45.78 -0.71
CA GLY A 50 -8.07 -46.27 -2.09
C GLY A 50 -6.71 -46.91 -2.36
N HIS A 51 -6.46 -48.07 -1.76
CA HIS A 51 -5.33 -48.92 -2.10
C HIS A 51 -5.37 -49.26 -3.61
N ARG A 52 -4.48 -48.67 -4.40
CA ARG A 52 -4.18 -49.15 -5.75
C ARG A 52 -3.22 -50.33 -5.64
N THR A 53 -3.78 -51.53 -5.55
CA THR A 53 -3.06 -52.76 -5.86
C THR A 53 -2.71 -52.71 -7.35
N ARG A 54 -1.42 -52.50 -7.67
CA ARG A 54 -0.93 -52.73 -9.03
C ARG A 54 -0.91 -54.23 -9.27
N ILE A 55 -1.94 -54.74 -9.93
CA ILE A 55 -1.90 -56.07 -10.55
C ILE A 55 -0.98 -55.93 -11.77
N SER A 56 0.27 -56.37 -11.63
CA SER A 56 1.13 -56.63 -12.78
C SER A 56 0.58 -57.85 -13.51
N THR A 57 -0.08 -57.62 -14.64
CA THR A 57 -0.39 -58.67 -15.61
C THR A 57 0.92 -59.24 -16.16
N VAL A 58 1.31 -60.42 -15.70
CA VAL A 58 2.34 -61.21 -16.36
C VAL A 58 1.72 -61.80 -17.61
N ASN A 59 2.08 -61.24 -18.76
CA ASN A 59 1.85 -61.81 -20.07
C ASN A 59 2.73 -63.06 -20.22
N SER A 60 2.26 -64.22 -19.73
CA SER A 60 2.87 -65.51 -20.03
C SER A 60 2.33 -66.00 -21.36
N GLY A 61 3.03 -65.65 -22.44
CA GLY A 61 2.75 -66.16 -23.77
C GLY A 61 2.98 -67.67 -23.81
N TYR A 62 1.88 -68.42 -23.79
CA TYR A 62 1.87 -69.83 -24.19
C TYR A 62 2.25 -69.91 -25.68
N ARG A 63 3.51 -70.23 -25.95
CA ARG A 63 3.92 -70.72 -27.27
C ARG A 63 3.63 -72.21 -27.35
N PHE A 64 2.65 -72.53 -28.18
CA PHE A 64 2.33 -73.87 -28.66
C PHE A 64 3.51 -74.36 -29.53
N GLY A 65 4.45 -75.06 -28.91
CA GLY A 65 5.57 -75.72 -29.57
C GLY A 65 5.21 -77.15 -29.92
N SER A 66 4.74 -77.35 -31.14
CA SER A 66 4.55 -78.65 -31.76
C SER A 66 5.90 -79.37 -31.85
N GLY A 67 6.02 -80.49 -31.14
CA GLY A 67 7.18 -81.37 -31.12
C GLY A 67 6.71 -82.81 -30.99
N MET A 68 6.04 -83.29 -32.03
CA MET A 68 5.68 -84.70 -32.19
C MET A 68 6.96 -85.51 -32.44
N THR A 69 7.45 -86.23 -31.44
CA THR A 69 8.34 -87.37 -31.64
C THR A 69 7.51 -88.64 -31.51
N ALA A 70 7.37 -89.31 -32.65
CA ALA A 70 6.65 -90.56 -32.80
C ALA A 70 7.46 -91.71 -32.16
N ASP A 71 6.99 -92.22 -31.02
CA ASP A 71 7.38 -93.54 -30.54
C ASP A 71 6.32 -94.57 -30.94
N THR A 72 6.76 -95.42 -31.85
CA THR A 72 5.99 -96.48 -32.50
C THR A 72 5.86 -97.66 -31.54
N PHE A 73 4.71 -97.83 -30.90
CA PHE A 73 4.42 -99.06 -30.15
C PHE A 73 3.71 -100.08 -31.04
N ASN A 74 4.48 -101.12 -31.37
CA ASN A 74 4.11 -102.28 -32.17
C ASN A 74 3.24 -103.22 -31.31
N TYR A 75 1.98 -103.46 -31.70
CA TYR A 75 1.05 -104.36 -30.99
C TYR A 75 0.87 -105.63 -31.81
N GLN A 76 1.47 -106.74 -31.35
CA GLN A 76 1.25 -108.08 -31.89
C GLN A 76 0.35 -108.87 -30.91
N PRO A 77 -0.76 -109.47 -31.35
CA PRO A 77 -1.70 -110.11 -30.45
C PRO A 77 -1.32 -111.58 -30.26
N SER A 78 -1.05 -112.00 -29.02
CA SER A 78 -1.18 -113.40 -28.58
C SER A 78 -0.95 -113.50 -27.07
N GLY A 79 -1.89 -114.13 -26.35
CA GLY A 79 -1.59 -114.73 -25.05
C GLY A 79 -2.38 -114.17 -23.86
N PHE A 80 -3.49 -114.84 -23.58
CA PHE A 80 -4.34 -114.78 -22.40
C PHE A 80 -3.58 -114.76 -21.04
N ILE A 81 -4.09 -113.94 -20.10
CA ILE A 81 -3.91 -113.99 -18.61
C ILE A 81 -2.54 -113.50 -18.06
N ARG A 82 -2.25 -112.18 -18.17
CA ARG A 82 -1.21 -111.49 -17.35
C ARG A 82 -1.27 -109.94 -17.31
N SER A 83 -2.31 -109.32 -17.87
CA SER A 83 -2.36 -107.87 -18.18
C SER A 83 -2.66 -106.95 -17.00
N GLU A 84 -3.38 -107.42 -15.98
CA GLU A 84 -3.82 -106.57 -14.85
C GLU A 84 -2.68 -106.24 -13.87
N LYS A 85 -1.74 -107.17 -13.66
CA LYS A 85 -0.63 -106.96 -12.73
C LYS A 85 0.42 -105.97 -13.26
N PHE A 86 0.67 -105.97 -14.57
CA PHE A 86 1.61 -105.04 -15.22
C PHE A 86 1.02 -103.63 -15.32
N THR A 87 -0.27 -103.52 -15.63
CA THR A 87 -0.98 -102.23 -15.61
C THR A 87 -1.06 -101.64 -14.19
N MET A 88 -1.26 -102.48 -13.16
CA MET A 88 -1.16 -102.05 -11.76
C MET A 88 0.26 -101.64 -11.34
N GLN A 89 1.31 -102.24 -11.90
CA GLN A 89 2.69 -101.84 -11.66
C GLN A 89 3.02 -100.49 -12.33
N ASP A 90 2.61 -100.27 -13.58
CA ASP A 90 2.76 -98.97 -14.27
C ASP A 90 2.01 -97.85 -13.54
N LEU A 91 0.79 -98.13 -13.05
CA LEU A 91 0.03 -97.20 -12.22
C LEU A 91 0.76 -96.87 -10.91
N ASN A 92 1.31 -97.87 -10.22
CA ASN A 92 2.07 -97.65 -8.99
C ASN A 92 3.40 -96.93 -9.23
N GLU A 93 4.07 -97.14 -10.35
CA GLU A 93 5.30 -96.44 -10.71
C GLU A 93 5.01 -94.96 -11.05
N ARG A 94 3.91 -94.70 -11.75
CA ARG A 94 3.39 -93.33 -11.95
C ARG A 94 3.01 -92.69 -10.61
N LEU A 95 2.32 -93.41 -9.72
CA LEU A 95 2.02 -92.91 -8.38
C LEU A 95 3.30 -92.57 -7.61
N ALA A 96 4.33 -93.41 -7.66
CA ALA A 96 5.60 -93.17 -6.98
C ALA A 96 6.35 -91.94 -7.53
N THR A 97 6.31 -91.71 -8.85
CA THR A 97 6.85 -90.49 -9.46
C THR A 97 6.05 -89.24 -9.07
N TYR A 98 4.72 -89.34 -9.02
CA TYR A 98 3.85 -88.27 -8.49
C TYR A 98 4.13 -87.98 -7.02
N MET A 99 4.28 -88.99 -6.16
CA MET A 99 4.58 -88.79 -4.74
C MET A 99 5.94 -88.12 -4.55
N LYS A 100 6.98 -88.51 -5.31
CA LYS A 100 8.28 -87.82 -5.30
C LYS A 100 8.17 -86.37 -5.76
N ALA A 101 7.41 -86.11 -6.81
CA ALA A 101 7.15 -84.75 -7.30
C ALA A 101 6.43 -83.91 -6.24
N VAL A 102 5.39 -84.44 -5.59
CA VAL A 102 4.67 -83.79 -4.49
C VAL A 102 5.61 -83.48 -3.33
N SER A 103 6.42 -84.43 -2.86
CA SER A 103 7.37 -84.17 -1.75
C SER A 103 8.42 -83.10 -2.11
N SER A 104 8.91 -83.09 -3.36
CA SER A 104 9.83 -82.04 -3.81
C SER A 104 9.16 -80.66 -3.91
N LEU A 105 7.89 -80.61 -4.32
CA LEU A 105 7.10 -79.38 -4.39
C LEU A 105 6.74 -78.88 -2.99
N GLU A 106 6.44 -79.77 -2.06
CA GLU A 106 6.21 -79.44 -0.65
C GLU A 106 7.47 -78.85 -0.01
N ALA A 107 8.63 -79.46 -0.23
CA ALA A 107 9.91 -78.93 0.24
C ALA A 107 10.23 -77.55 -0.39
N ALA A 108 9.96 -77.38 -1.68
CA ALA A 108 10.12 -76.09 -2.36
C ALA A 108 9.14 -75.03 -1.83
N ASN A 109 7.88 -75.38 -1.62
CA ASN A 109 6.86 -74.50 -1.04
C ASN A 109 7.21 -74.10 0.38
N HIS A 110 7.68 -75.03 1.21
CA HIS A 110 8.12 -74.72 2.56
C HIS A 110 9.30 -73.72 2.56
N LYS A 111 10.27 -73.92 1.67
CA LYS A 111 11.40 -72.98 1.52
C LYS A 111 10.95 -71.60 1.02
N LEU A 112 9.95 -71.53 0.15
CA LEU A 112 9.38 -70.26 -0.31
C LEU A 112 8.58 -69.57 0.79
N GLN A 113 7.81 -70.31 1.59
CA GLN A 113 7.09 -69.78 2.75
C GLN A 113 8.05 -69.13 3.75
N VAL A 114 9.17 -69.79 4.06
CA VAL A 114 10.19 -69.21 4.96
C VAL A 114 10.77 -67.91 4.39
N LYS A 115 11.08 -67.86 3.09
CA LYS A 115 11.58 -66.63 2.44
C LYS A 115 10.55 -65.51 2.40
N ILE A 116 9.28 -65.83 2.20
CA ILE A 116 8.18 -64.85 2.23
C ILE A 116 8.05 -64.31 3.65
N TYR A 117 8.03 -65.18 4.65
CA TYR A 117 7.97 -64.77 6.06
C TYR A 117 9.15 -63.89 6.46
N GLU A 118 10.37 -64.21 6.04
CA GLU A 118 11.55 -63.36 6.28
C GLU A 118 11.49 -62.03 5.53
N ALA A 119 10.96 -61.99 4.31
CA ALA A 119 10.80 -60.76 3.54
C ALA A 119 9.69 -59.86 4.09
N GLU A 120 8.58 -60.45 4.56
CA GLU A 120 7.50 -59.76 5.25
C GLU A 120 7.97 -59.19 6.58
N LYS A 121 8.73 -59.98 7.36
CA LYS A 121 9.32 -59.52 8.63
C LYS A 121 10.29 -58.35 8.44
N LYS A 122 11.06 -58.32 7.35
CA LYS A 122 12.00 -57.23 7.03
C LYS A 122 11.32 -55.97 6.49
N GLY A 123 10.02 -56.03 6.16
CA GLY A 123 9.22 -54.92 5.66
C GLY A 123 9.76 -54.26 4.36
N PRO A 124 8.97 -53.42 3.68
CA PRO A 124 9.41 -52.77 2.43
C PRO A 124 10.45 -51.65 2.63
N LEU A 125 10.76 -51.27 3.88
CA LEU A 125 11.36 -49.97 4.20
C LEU A 125 12.57 -50.03 5.14
N GLU A 126 12.90 -51.19 5.71
CA GLU A 126 13.86 -51.29 6.82
C GLU A 126 15.34 -51.31 6.39
N GLY A 127 15.63 -51.25 5.08
CA GLY A 127 17.00 -51.32 4.53
C GLY A 127 17.43 -50.13 3.66
N ARG A 128 16.63 -49.05 3.56
CA ARG A 128 16.99 -47.89 2.72
C ARG A 128 17.61 -46.81 3.58
N ASP A 129 18.93 -46.61 3.43
CA ASP A 129 19.71 -45.58 4.14
C ASP A 129 19.24 -44.16 3.82
N ASN A 130 18.15 -43.73 4.45
CA ASN A 130 17.56 -42.40 4.28
C ASN A 130 18.37 -41.30 5.00
N SER A 131 19.45 -41.66 5.70
CA SER A 131 20.31 -40.74 6.47
C SER A 131 20.89 -39.62 5.60
N LYS A 132 21.35 -39.93 4.37
CA LYS A 132 21.90 -38.94 3.43
C LYS A 132 20.87 -37.88 3.03
N TYR A 133 19.63 -38.30 2.79
CA TYR A 133 18.55 -37.39 2.42
C TYR A 133 18.08 -36.55 3.61
N LYS A 134 18.11 -37.09 4.83
CA LYS A 134 17.77 -36.33 6.05
C LYS A 134 18.71 -35.14 6.25
N ALA A 135 20.02 -35.32 6.05
CA ALA A 135 20.99 -34.23 6.15
C ALA A 135 20.76 -33.13 5.10
N ILE A 136 20.50 -33.51 3.84
CA ILE A 136 20.19 -32.56 2.76
C ILE A 136 18.88 -31.81 3.03
N ILE A 137 17.84 -32.51 3.51
CA ILE A 137 16.56 -31.89 3.88
C ILE A 137 16.74 -30.91 5.04
N ALA A 138 17.58 -31.25 6.03
CA ALA A 138 17.88 -30.35 7.14
C ALA A 138 18.60 -29.08 6.67
N ASP A 139 19.61 -29.20 5.80
CA ASP A 139 20.30 -28.05 5.21
C ASP A 139 19.38 -27.18 4.35
N LEU A 140 18.51 -27.80 3.53
CA LEU A 140 17.51 -27.06 2.74
C LEU A 140 16.51 -26.33 3.64
N LYS A 141 16.04 -26.95 4.73
CA LYS A 141 15.17 -26.31 5.71
C LYS A 141 15.86 -25.13 6.39
N ALA A 142 17.15 -25.27 6.77
CA ALA A 142 17.93 -24.19 7.35
C ALA A 142 18.06 -23.02 6.36
N LYS A 143 18.42 -23.29 5.10
CA LYS A 143 18.48 -22.28 4.03
C LYS A 143 17.14 -21.58 3.81
N MET A 144 16.03 -22.33 3.82
CA MET A 144 14.69 -21.74 3.72
C MET A 144 14.41 -20.80 4.90
N MET A 145 14.69 -21.22 6.13
CA MET A 145 14.51 -20.39 7.32
C MET A 145 15.37 -19.12 7.27
N ASP A 146 16.62 -19.21 6.83
CA ASP A 146 17.50 -18.05 6.69
C ASP A 146 17.00 -17.08 5.61
N LYS A 147 16.49 -17.59 4.49
CA LYS A 147 15.84 -16.76 3.46
C LYS A 147 14.56 -16.11 3.97
N THR A 148 13.73 -16.82 4.73
CA THR A 148 12.53 -16.27 5.36
C THR A 148 12.88 -15.16 6.35
N LYS A 149 13.90 -15.36 7.20
CA LYS A 149 14.41 -14.32 8.12
C LYS A 149 14.97 -13.11 7.35
N GLY A 150 15.74 -13.36 6.28
CA GLY A 150 16.27 -12.32 5.41
C GLY A 150 15.17 -11.49 4.76
N ASN A 151 14.13 -12.15 4.23
CA ASN A 151 12.96 -11.48 3.65
C ASN A 151 12.22 -10.64 4.71
N ALA A 152 11.98 -11.19 5.91
CA ALA A 152 11.34 -10.43 6.98
C ALA A 152 12.15 -9.18 7.36
N ARG A 153 13.47 -9.27 7.45
CA ARG A 153 14.35 -8.12 7.69
C ARG A 153 14.28 -7.08 6.58
N LEU A 154 14.23 -7.52 5.31
CA LEU A 154 14.08 -6.63 4.17
C LEU A 154 12.71 -5.94 4.16
N THR A 155 11.63 -6.66 4.45
CA THR A 155 10.28 -6.08 4.57
C THR A 155 10.25 -5.02 5.66
N LEU A 156 10.77 -5.29 6.86
CA LEU A 156 10.84 -4.29 7.93
C LEU A 156 11.68 -3.07 7.55
N SER A 157 12.78 -3.26 6.83
CA SER A 157 13.60 -2.16 6.33
C SER A 157 12.85 -1.34 5.28
N LEU A 158 12.10 -1.98 4.38
CA LEU A 158 11.26 -1.31 3.39
C LEU A 158 10.16 -0.49 4.06
N ASP A 159 9.46 -1.07 5.04
CA ASP A 159 8.42 -0.37 5.79
C ASP A 159 8.99 0.84 6.54
N ASN A 160 10.14 0.68 7.19
CA ASN A 160 10.82 1.79 7.87
C ASN A 160 11.22 2.89 6.88
N ASN A 161 11.82 2.54 5.74
CA ASN A 161 12.18 3.52 4.70
C ASN A 161 10.94 4.22 4.12
N HIS A 162 9.83 3.50 3.96
CA HIS A 162 8.56 4.08 3.52
C HIS A 162 8.02 5.08 4.54
N MET A 163 7.99 4.71 5.83
CA MET A 163 7.57 5.60 6.90
C MET A 163 8.47 6.84 7.00
N MET A 164 9.79 6.69 6.85
CA MET A 164 10.73 7.82 6.81
C MET A 164 10.50 8.73 5.59
N SER A 165 10.24 8.14 4.42
CA SER A 165 9.92 8.91 3.21
C SER A 165 8.63 9.72 3.37
N ASP A 166 7.61 9.15 3.99
CA ASP A 166 6.36 9.85 4.29
C ASP A 166 6.56 10.98 5.31
N ASP A 167 7.36 10.75 6.36
CA ASP A 167 7.72 11.79 7.34
C ASP A 167 8.47 12.96 6.67
N PHE A 168 9.42 12.68 5.77
CA PHE A 168 10.10 13.72 4.99
C PHE A 168 9.17 14.44 4.02
N ARG A 169 8.21 13.74 3.41
CA ARG A 169 7.20 14.35 2.53
C ARG A 169 6.35 15.35 3.30
N VAL A 170 5.82 14.96 4.47
CA VAL A 170 5.01 15.85 5.32
C VAL A 170 5.83 17.06 5.79
N LYS A 171 7.08 16.84 6.22
CA LYS A 171 7.99 17.94 6.59
C LYS A 171 8.25 18.90 5.43
N LEU A 172 8.46 18.38 4.22
CA LEU A 172 8.64 19.21 3.03
C LEU A 172 7.39 20.02 2.71
N GLU A 173 6.20 19.43 2.80
CA GLU A 173 4.93 20.13 2.59
C GLU A 173 4.74 21.25 3.62
N TYR A 174 5.06 21.00 4.89
CA TYR A 174 5.05 22.00 5.96
C TYR A 174 6.03 23.15 5.68
N GLU A 175 7.30 22.84 5.40
CA GLU A 175 8.33 23.85 5.07
C GLU A 175 7.97 24.66 3.83
N LEU A 176 7.41 24.03 2.79
CA LEU A 176 6.93 24.74 1.61
C LEU A 176 5.77 25.68 1.94
N SER A 177 4.85 25.27 2.83
CA SER A 177 3.76 26.12 3.27
C SER A 177 4.27 27.34 4.06
N MET A 178 5.20 27.11 4.99
CA MET A 178 5.82 28.16 5.79
C MET A 178 6.60 29.14 4.92
N ARG A 179 7.39 28.63 3.97
CA ARG A 179 8.12 29.43 3.00
C ARG A 179 7.20 30.34 2.19
N LYS A 180 6.05 29.84 1.74
CA LYS A 180 5.06 30.65 1.00
C LYS A 180 4.51 31.80 1.84
N VAL A 181 4.26 31.56 3.14
CA VAL A 181 3.83 32.61 4.07
C VAL A 181 4.91 33.68 4.19
N VAL A 182 6.16 33.27 4.44
CA VAL A 182 7.30 34.20 4.55
C VAL A 182 7.55 34.96 3.23
N GLU A 183 7.43 34.30 2.08
CA GLU A 183 7.55 34.96 0.77
C GLU A 183 6.43 35.98 0.53
N ALA A 184 5.21 35.70 0.99
CA ALA A 184 4.10 36.64 0.94
C ALA A 184 4.34 37.85 1.86
N ASP A 185 4.78 37.62 3.09
CA ASP A 185 5.12 38.68 4.05
C ASP A 185 6.26 39.55 3.53
N MET A 186 7.30 38.94 2.95
CA MET A 186 8.41 39.69 2.33
C MET A 186 7.93 40.55 1.15
N ALA A 187 7.03 40.02 0.32
CA ALA A 187 6.45 40.80 -0.78
C ALA A 187 5.59 41.97 -0.26
N GLN A 188 4.82 41.75 0.80
CA GLN A 188 4.04 42.81 1.46
C GLN A 188 4.95 43.88 2.07
N LEU A 189 6.02 43.49 2.77
CA LEU A 189 6.99 44.42 3.34
C LEU A 189 7.70 45.26 2.28
N ARG A 190 8.04 44.66 1.13
CA ARG A 190 8.60 45.40 -0.01
C ARG A 190 7.61 46.43 -0.55
N LYS A 191 6.34 46.06 -0.68
CA LYS A 191 5.30 47.01 -1.10
C LYS A 191 5.14 48.15 -0.08
N LEU A 192 5.12 47.85 1.21
CA LEU A 192 5.05 48.88 2.25
C LEU A 192 6.26 49.82 2.24
N LEU A 193 7.46 49.29 1.93
CA LEU A 193 8.65 50.11 1.73
C LEU A 193 8.51 51.03 0.52
N ASP A 194 8.03 50.52 -0.61
CA ASP A 194 7.78 51.31 -1.82
C ASP A 194 6.73 52.41 -1.56
N ASP A 195 5.62 52.06 -0.89
CA ASP A 195 4.58 53.02 -0.49
C ASP A 195 5.14 54.10 0.46
N ASN A 196 6.01 53.74 1.40
CA ASN A 196 6.67 54.69 2.30
C ASN A 196 7.65 55.60 1.55
N ASN A 197 8.42 55.07 0.60
CA ASN A 197 9.32 55.85 -0.24
C ASN A 197 8.54 56.87 -1.08
N VAL A 198 7.41 56.47 -1.66
CA VAL A 198 6.52 57.39 -2.40
C VAL A 198 6.00 58.49 -1.48
N ASN A 199 5.53 58.15 -0.28
CA ASN A 199 5.07 59.14 0.69
C ASN A 199 6.20 60.09 1.12
N THR A 200 7.41 59.57 1.29
CA THR A 200 8.59 60.40 1.63
C THR A 200 8.90 61.37 0.49
N MET A 201 8.92 60.92 -0.77
CA MET A 201 9.10 61.79 -1.93
C MET A 201 7.99 62.85 -2.07
N GLN A 202 6.74 62.49 -1.76
CA GLN A 202 5.63 63.44 -1.75
C GLN A 202 5.81 64.52 -0.67
N LEU A 203 6.19 64.13 0.54
CA LEU A 203 6.45 65.06 1.64
C LEU A 203 7.68 65.93 1.36
N GLU A 204 8.74 65.37 0.77
CA GLU A 204 9.92 66.14 0.34
C GLU A 204 9.53 67.19 -0.70
N SER A 205 8.71 66.83 -1.70
CA SER A 205 8.20 67.78 -2.69
C SER A 205 7.30 68.85 -2.08
N GLU A 206 6.47 68.53 -1.09
CA GLU A 206 5.64 69.50 -0.37
C GLU A 206 6.49 70.46 0.46
N VAL A 207 7.54 69.95 1.12
CA VAL A 207 8.52 70.78 1.84
C VAL A 207 9.25 71.70 0.87
N GLU A 208 9.71 71.20 -0.28
CA GLU A 208 10.36 72.02 -1.30
C GLU A 208 9.42 73.13 -1.80
N ALA A 209 8.18 72.81 -2.15
CA ALA A 209 7.18 73.79 -2.58
C ALA A 209 6.92 74.87 -1.53
N LEU A 210 6.76 74.49 -0.25
CA LEU A 210 6.59 75.44 0.84
C LEU A 210 7.83 76.31 1.09
N THR A 211 9.03 75.77 0.87
CA THR A 211 10.26 76.57 0.94
C THR A 211 10.39 77.56 -0.20
N GLU A 212 9.97 77.20 -1.42
CA GLU A 212 9.90 78.10 -2.55
C GLU A 212 8.89 79.23 -2.29
N ASP A 213 7.67 78.90 -1.84
CA ASP A 213 6.64 79.87 -1.48
C ASP A 213 7.14 80.84 -0.40
N ARG A 214 7.84 80.33 0.61
CA ARG A 214 8.47 81.17 1.65
C ARG A 214 9.48 82.14 1.06
N ILE A 215 10.37 81.67 0.16
CA ILE A 215 11.40 82.53 -0.47
C ILE A 215 10.73 83.60 -1.34
N VAL A 216 9.69 83.25 -2.09
CA VAL A 216 8.91 84.21 -2.89
C VAL A 216 8.30 85.27 -1.98
N LEU A 217 7.64 84.87 -0.89
CA LEU A 217 7.01 85.80 0.04
C LEU A 217 8.02 86.72 0.74
N GLU A 218 9.21 86.21 1.10
CA GLU A 218 10.30 87.04 1.65
C GLU A 218 10.82 88.07 0.63
N LYS A 219 10.91 87.70 -0.65
CA LYS A 219 11.30 88.63 -1.74
C LYS A 219 10.23 89.69 -1.97
N GLU A 220 8.97 89.29 -2.11
CA GLU A 220 7.84 90.22 -2.28
C GLU A 220 7.77 91.20 -1.11
N HIS A 221 7.94 90.73 0.12
CA HIS A 221 7.98 91.59 1.30
C HIS A 221 9.15 92.59 1.26
N ASN A 222 10.34 92.16 0.84
CA ASN A 222 11.50 93.05 0.75
C ASN A 222 11.32 94.09 -0.38
N GLU A 223 10.77 93.70 -1.53
CA GLU A 223 10.40 94.59 -2.62
C GLU A 223 9.35 95.62 -2.18
N ASP A 224 8.31 95.20 -1.44
CA ASP A 224 7.30 96.08 -0.87
C ASP A 224 7.91 97.08 0.13
N LEU A 225 8.84 96.64 0.97
CA LEU A 225 9.56 97.53 1.90
C LEU A 225 10.44 98.53 1.16
N GLU A 226 11.12 98.12 0.09
CA GLU A 226 11.91 99.00 -0.77
C GLU A 226 11.02 100.01 -1.47
N ALA A 227 9.92 99.59 -2.09
CA ALA A 227 8.93 100.47 -2.70
C ALA A 227 8.33 101.46 -1.68
N LEU A 228 8.05 101.00 -0.45
CA LEU A 228 7.55 101.87 0.61
C LEU A 228 8.63 102.88 1.06
N ARG A 229 9.89 102.46 1.18
CA ARG A 229 11.03 103.36 1.46
C ARG A 229 11.23 104.38 0.35
N GLU A 230 11.18 103.97 -0.91
CA GLU A 230 11.21 104.88 -2.05
C GLU A 230 10.06 105.88 -1.99
N ARG A 231 8.85 105.42 -1.65
CA ARG A 231 7.67 106.29 -1.49
C ARG A 231 7.82 107.27 -0.33
N PHE A 232 8.48 106.89 0.76
CA PHE A 232 8.82 107.81 1.86
C PHE A 232 9.93 108.80 1.49
N MET A 233 10.94 108.38 0.72
CA MET A 233 12.03 109.25 0.23
C MET A 233 11.55 110.23 -0.84
N GLN A 234 10.69 109.77 -1.76
CA GLN A 234 9.94 110.60 -2.70
C GLN A 234 8.80 111.37 -2.02
N GLY A 235 8.44 111.01 -0.78
CA GLY A 235 7.49 111.72 0.08
C GLY A 235 8.03 113.03 0.66
N ARG A 236 9.33 113.34 0.48
CA ARG A 236 9.86 114.70 0.55
C ARG A 236 9.95 115.31 -0.86
N VAL A 237 8.84 115.33 -1.59
CA VAL A 237 8.71 116.08 -2.83
C VAL A 237 7.76 117.25 -2.61
N ARG A 238 8.36 118.45 -2.71
CA ARG A 238 7.67 119.70 -3.00
C ARG A 238 6.93 119.50 -4.32
N VAL A 239 5.62 119.65 -4.27
CA VAL A 239 4.75 119.67 -5.46
C VAL A 239 5.07 120.93 -6.25
N ASP A 240 5.97 120.82 -7.23
CA ASP A 240 6.05 121.73 -8.37
C ASP A 240 5.64 120.93 -9.60
N VAL A 241 4.53 121.38 -10.18
CA VAL A 241 3.85 120.83 -11.33
C VAL A 241 4.62 121.27 -12.57
N ASP A 242 5.53 120.44 -13.09
CA ASP A 242 6.09 120.62 -14.42
C ASP A 242 5.44 119.61 -15.36
N ALA A 243 4.50 120.09 -16.17
CA ALA A 243 3.76 119.31 -17.14
C ALA A 243 4.61 119.12 -18.40
N PRO A 244 5.14 117.91 -18.68
CA PRO A 244 5.71 117.64 -19.99
C PRO A 244 4.57 117.62 -21.00
N LYS A 245 4.84 118.19 -22.17
CA LYS A 245 3.89 118.32 -23.29
C LYS A 245 3.04 117.05 -23.46
N GLY A 246 1.72 117.24 -23.46
CA GLY A 246 0.73 116.18 -23.47
C GLY A 246 1.12 115.04 -24.41
N GLN A 247 1.32 113.87 -23.83
CA GLN A 247 1.42 112.62 -24.55
C GLN A 247 0.14 112.50 -25.40
N ASP A 248 0.28 112.21 -26.69
CA ASP A 248 -0.87 112.11 -27.58
C ASP A 248 -1.80 111.02 -27.03
N LEU A 249 -2.92 111.46 -26.49
CA LEU A 249 -3.86 110.59 -25.79
C LEU A 249 -4.40 109.53 -26.77
N ALA A 250 -4.39 109.83 -28.07
CA ALA A 250 -4.75 108.89 -29.12
C ALA A 250 -3.77 107.69 -29.18
N ASP A 251 -2.47 107.93 -29.10
CA ASP A 251 -1.44 106.88 -29.15
C ASP A 251 -1.49 106.00 -27.90
N VAL A 252 -1.64 106.60 -26.72
CA VAL A 252 -1.76 105.84 -25.44
C VAL A 252 -3.04 105.02 -25.41
N MET A 253 -4.17 105.58 -25.86
CA MET A 253 -5.43 104.84 -25.94
C MET A 253 -5.37 103.71 -26.99
N SER A 254 -4.65 103.90 -28.10
CA SER A 254 -4.39 102.86 -29.09
C SER A 254 -3.52 101.74 -28.51
N GLU A 255 -2.44 102.08 -27.80
CA GLU A 255 -1.55 101.10 -27.17
C GLU A 255 -2.25 100.28 -26.08
N ILE A 256 -3.12 100.92 -25.29
CA ILE A 256 -3.98 100.24 -24.31
C ILE A 256 -4.94 99.28 -25.01
N ARG A 257 -5.55 99.70 -26.13
CA ARG A 257 -6.44 98.86 -26.93
C ARG A 257 -5.70 97.64 -27.49
N ASP A 258 -4.50 97.83 -28.04
CA ASP A 258 -3.64 96.76 -28.55
C ASP A 258 -3.21 95.78 -27.44
N LYS A 259 -2.94 96.28 -26.22
CA LYS A 259 -2.62 95.45 -25.06
C LYS A 259 -3.82 94.59 -24.66
N TYR A 260 -5.02 95.16 -24.58
CA TYR A 260 -6.23 94.40 -24.26
C TYR A 260 -6.59 93.41 -25.37
N GLU A 261 -6.42 93.77 -26.65
CA GLU A 261 -6.63 92.85 -27.77
C GLU A 261 -5.63 91.68 -27.73
N LYS A 262 -4.35 91.94 -27.43
CA LYS A 262 -3.35 90.88 -27.24
C LYS A 262 -3.68 89.97 -26.05
N ILE A 263 -4.09 90.53 -24.91
CA ILE A 263 -4.46 89.75 -23.72
C ILE A 263 -5.70 88.89 -24.00
N THR A 264 -6.73 89.45 -24.62
CA THR A 264 -7.95 88.70 -24.95
C THR A 264 -7.69 87.59 -25.97
N LEU A 265 -6.89 87.84 -27.00
CA LEU A 265 -6.46 86.82 -27.96
C LEU A 265 -5.59 85.73 -27.31
N LYS A 266 -4.69 86.11 -26.40
CA LYS A 266 -3.87 85.16 -25.64
C LYS A 266 -4.74 84.28 -24.74
N ASN A 267 -5.63 84.88 -23.95
CA ASN A 267 -6.57 84.17 -23.09
C ASN A 267 -7.47 83.23 -23.89
N GLN A 268 -7.95 83.64 -25.07
CA GLN A 268 -8.77 82.78 -25.93
C GLN A 268 -7.98 81.57 -26.45
N LYS A 269 -6.72 81.75 -26.84
CA LYS A 269 -5.84 80.66 -27.28
C LYS A 269 -5.52 79.71 -26.12
N GLU A 270 -5.14 80.24 -24.96
CA GLU A 270 -4.85 79.46 -23.77
C GLU A 270 -6.07 78.65 -23.32
N LEU A 271 -7.25 79.26 -23.29
CA LEU A 271 -8.50 78.59 -22.97
C LEU A 271 -8.82 77.45 -23.95
N LYS A 272 -8.64 77.68 -25.26
CA LYS A 272 -8.81 76.61 -26.28
C LYS A 272 -7.83 75.47 -26.06
N THR A 273 -6.55 75.76 -25.86
CA THR A 273 -5.53 74.73 -25.62
C THR A 273 -5.79 73.95 -24.32
N TRP A 274 -6.25 74.63 -23.28
CA TRP A 274 -6.62 74.01 -22.01
C TRP A 274 -7.83 73.08 -22.18
N HIS A 275 -8.89 73.54 -22.85
CA HIS A 275 -10.06 72.71 -23.16
C HIS A 275 -9.70 71.50 -24.02
N GLU A 276 -8.89 71.68 -25.06
CA GLU A 276 -8.42 70.57 -25.91
C GLU A 276 -7.59 69.56 -25.11
N SER A 277 -6.72 70.03 -24.21
CA SER A 277 -5.95 69.18 -23.30
C SER A 277 -6.88 68.38 -22.38
N LYS A 278 -7.86 69.04 -21.75
CA LYS A 278 -8.81 68.37 -20.85
C LYS A 278 -9.69 67.36 -21.58
N ILE A 279 -10.13 67.66 -22.80
CA ILE A 279 -10.88 66.70 -23.63
C ILE A 279 -10.02 65.48 -23.98
N LYS A 280 -8.73 65.67 -24.29
CA LYS A 280 -7.81 64.56 -24.56
C LYS A 280 -7.60 63.69 -23.32
N GLU A 281 -7.38 64.31 -22.16
CA GLU A 281 -7.22 63.60 -20.88
C GLU A 281 -8.46 62.77 -20.53
N VAL A 282 -9.65 63.36 -20.62
CA VAL A 282 -10.92 62.65 -20.37
C VAL A 282 -11.11 61.51 -21.37
N LYS A 283 -10.78 61.71 -22.65
CA LYS A 283 -10.85 60.63 -23.65
C LYS A 283 -9.92 59.47 -23.29
N VAL A 284 -8.68 59.74 -22.88
CA VAL A 284 -7.73 58.71 -22.44
C VAL A 284 -8.27 57.95 -21.24
N GLN A 285 -8.73 58.65 -20.20
CA GLN A 285 -9.33 58.02 -19.01
C GLN A 285 -10.55 57.16 -19.34
N VAL A 286 -11.42 57.62 -20.25
CA VAL A 286 -12.59 56.84 -20.70
C VAL A 286 -12.14 55.59 -21.47
N THR A 287 -11.11 55.68 -22.30
CA THR A 287 -10.58 54.51 -23.01
C THR A 287 -9.96 53.49 -22.06
N GLU A 288 -9.15 53.93 -21.09
CA GLU A 288 -8.53 53.07 -20.08
C GLU A 288 -9.57 52.40 -19.17
N SER A 289 -10.56 53.18 -18.72
CA SER A 289 -11.69 52.66 -17.94
C SER A 289 -12.51 51.63 -18.75
N SER A 290 -12.74 51.89 -20.04
CA SER A 290 -13.46 50.95 -20.91
C SER A 290 -12.68 49.67 -21.16
N THR A 291 -11.36 49.73 -21.35
CA THR A 291 -10.52 48.54 -21.51
C THR A 291 -10.46 47.72 -20.23
N ALA A 292 -10.25 48.38 -19.07
CA ALA A 292 -10.26 47.71 -17.77
C ALA A 292 -11.61 47.04 -17.48
N LEU A 293 -12.73 47.71 -17.82
CA LEU A 293 -14.06 47.12 -17.67
C LEU A 293 -14.22 45.88 -18.56
N LYS A 294 -13.77 45.94 -19.82
CA LYS A 294 -13.83 44.79 -20.74
C LYS A 294 -13.02 43.62 -20.20
N GLU A 295 -11.78 43.85 -19.74
CA GLU A 295 -10.94 42.82 -19.15
C GLU A 295 -11.55 42.20 -17.89
N ALA A 296 -12.13 43.02 -17.01
CA ALA A 296 -12.85 42.52 -15.84
C ALA A 296 -14.05 41.66 -16.23
N THR A 297 -14.81 42.06 -17.26
CA THR A 297 -15.97 41.28 -17.74
C THR A 297 -15.57 39.96 -18.41
N THR A 298 -14.44 39.91 -19.13
CA THR A 298 -13.94 38.66 -19.72
C THR A 298 -13.44 37.71 -18.63
N MET A 299 -12.67 38.21 -17.66
CA MET A 299 -12.23 37.43 -16.48
C MET A 299 -13.42 36.89 -15.68
N LEU A 300 -14.47 37.70 -15.48
CA LEU A 300 -15.70 37.26 -14.82
C LEU A 300 -16.43 36.17 -15.64
N SER A 301 -16.47 36.30 -16.97
CA SER A 301 -17.07 35.29 -17.85
C SER A 301 -16.29 33.97 -17.80
N GLU A 302 -14.96 34.02 -17.84
CA GLU A 302 -14.11 32.84 -17.75
C GLU A 302 -14.23 32.11 -16.41
N THR A 303 -14.24 32.86 -15.30
CA THR A 303 -14.44 32.27 -13.96
C THR A 303 -15.82 31.65 -13.82
N LYS A 304 -16.87 32.33 -14.29
CA LYS A 304 -18.24 31.78 -14.35
C LYS A 304 -18.33 30.51 -15.20
N LYS A 305 -17.56 30.38 -16.29
CA LYS A 305 -17.49 29.14 -17.09
C LYS A 305 -16.74 28.01 -16.40
N LYS A 306 -15.68 28.33 -15.64
CA LYS A 306 -14.88 27.33 -14.89
C LYS A 306 -15.63 26.76 -13.69
N PHE A 307 -16.49 27.55 -13.05
CA PHE A 307 -17.25 27.14 -11.87
C PHE A 307 -18.09 25.86 -12.05
N PRO A 308 -19.04 25.78 -13.02
CA PRO A 308 -19.85 24.57 -13.19
C PRO A 308 -19.02 23.36 -13.63
N ALA A 309 -17.92 23.57 -14.36
CA ALA A 309 -17.03 22.47 -14.74
C ALA A 309 -16.31 21.86 -13.51
N LEU A 310 -15.93 22.69 -12.52
CA LEU A 310 -15.38 22.22 -11.25
C LEU A 310 -16.45 21.57 -10.38
N GLU A 311 -17.67 22.10 -10.38
CA GLU A 311 -18.82 21.54 -9.65
C GLU A 311 -19.20 20.14 -10.16
N ILE A 312 -19.26 19.95 -11.48
CA ILE A 312 -19.49 18.63 -12.09
C ILE A 312 -18.37 17.65 -11.71
N LYS A 313 -17.11 18.09 -11.71
CA LYS A 313 -15.99 17.24 -11.28
C LYS A 313 -16.14 16.83 -9.82
N LEU A 314 -16.48 17.76 -8.93
CA LEU A 314 -16.74 17.48 -7.53
C LEU A 314 -17.87 16.46 -7.37
N GLN A 315 -19.00 16.67 -8.04
CA GLN A 315 -20.14 15.77 -7.96
C GLN A 315 -19.82 14.38 -8.52
N SER A 316 -19.05 14.30 -9.61
CA SER A 316 -18.58 13.02 -10.16
C SER A 316 -17.66 12.27 -9.19
N ALA A 317 -16.76 12.99 -8.50
CA ALA A 317 -15.87 12.40 -7.51
C ALA A 317 -16.63 11.90 -6.27
N LEU A 318 -17.66 12.63 -5.82
CA LEU A 318 -18.56 12.19 -4.76
C LEU A 318 -19.33 10.92 -5.15
N SER A 319 -19.89 10.86 -6.37
CA SER A 319 -20.58 9.66 -6.85
C SER A 319 -19.64 8.43 -6.95
N LEU A 320 -18.39 8.65 -7.37
CA LEU A 320 -17.38 7.59 -7.40
C LEU A 320 -17.07 7.10 -5.99
N LYS A 321 -16.85 8.03 -5.04
CA LYS A 321 -16.62 7.69 -3.62
C LYS A 321 -17.77 6.84 -3.07
N GLU A 322 -19.01 7.27 -3.26
CA GLU A 322 -20.20 6.54 -2.78
C GLU A 322 -20.27 5.13 -3.39
N SER A 323 -19.97 4.99 -4.69
CA SER A 323 -19.95 3.66 -5.33
C SER A 323 -18.84 2.75 -4.77
N MET A 324 -17.65 3.30 -4.48
CA MET A 324 -16.55 2.54 -3.89
C MET A 324 -16.85 2.13 -2.45
N GLU A 325 -17.48 3.00 -1.66
CA GLU A 325 -17.94 2.70 -0.30
C GLU A 325 -19.07 1.65 -0.30
N ALA A 326 -19.97 1.68 -1.29
CA ALA A 326 -20.96 0.63 -1.49
C ALA A 326 -20.30 -0.71 -1.83
N HIS A 327 -19.34 -0.73 -2.75
CA HIS A 327 -18.58 -1.95 -3.08
C HIS A 327 -17.80 -2.52 -1.90
N LEU A 328 -17.20 -1.67 -1.06
CA LEU A 328 -16.52 -2.11 0.15
C LEU A 328 -17.51 -2.77 1.12
N ARG A 329 -18.67 -2.15 1.34
CA ARG A 329 -19.74 -2.72 2.17
C ARG A 329 -20.22 -4.07 1.65
N ASP A 330 -20.42 -4.20 0.34
CA ASP A 330 -20.83 -5.47 -0.29
C ASP A 330 -19.79 -6.57 -0.08
N ILE A 331 -18.50 -6.26 -0.26
CA ILE A 331 -17.41 -7.22 -0.03
C ILE A 331 -17.34 -7.61 1.45
N ALA A 332 -17.43 -6.64 2.36
CA ALA A 332 -17.44 -6.90 3.79
C ALA A 332 -18.61 -7.80 4.21
N MET A 333 -19.81 -7.57 3.65
CA MET A 333 -20.98 -8.41 3.88
C MET A 333 -20.77 -9.84 3.38
N ARG A 334 -20.25 -10.02 2.15
CA ARG A 334 -19.94 -11.35 1.60
C ARG A 334 -18.92 -12.10 2.46
N ASN A 335 -17.82 -11.43 2.81
CA ASN A 335 -16.79 -12.03 3.65
C ASN A 335 -17.34 -12.42 5.03
N ASN A 336 -18.20 -11.59 5.63
CA ASN A 336 -18.82 -11.91 6.91
C ASN A 336 -19.74 -13.13 6.79
N MET A 337 -20.48 -13.26 5.69
CA MET A 337 -21.32 -14.43 5.42
C MET A 337 -20.46 -15.70 5.28
N GLU A 338 -19.38 -15.66 4.49
CA GLU A 338 -18.43 -16.77 4.35
C GLU A 338 -17.79 -17.16 5.69
N LEU A 339 -17.40 -16.18 6.51
CA LEU A 339 -16.88 -16.42 7.85
C LEU A 339 -17.93 -17.07 8.76
N SER A 340 -19.19 -16.64 8.69
CA SER A 340 -20.29 -17.25 9.43
C SER A 340 -20.52 -18.71 9.01
N GLU A 341 -20.46 -19.00 7.71
CA GLU A 341 -20.58 -20.36 7.18
C GLU A 341 -19.42 -21.24 7.67
N HIS A 342 -18.17 -20.76 7.60
CA HIS A 342 -17.02 -21.48 8.12
C HIS A 342 -17.10 -21.70 9.63
N ASN A 343 -17.55 -20.70 10.40
CA ASN A 343 -17.79 -20.84 11.83
C ASN A 343 -18.85 -21.90 12.13
N ALA A 344 -19.94 -21.96 11.36
CA ALA A 344 -20.96 -23.00 11.51
C ALA A 344 -20.39 -24.41 11.28
N ILE A 345 -19.52 -24.57 10.26
CA ILE A 345 -18.84 -25.85 10.00
C ILE A 345 -17.89 -26.21 11.16
N ILE A 346 -17.13 -25.25 11.68
CA ILE A 346 -16.24 -25.46 12.82
C ILE A 346 -17.04 -25.91 14.04
N LEU A 347 -18.15 -25.23 14.36
CA LEU A 347 -19.01 -25.60 15.49
C LEU A 347 -19.56 -27.01 15.34
N ARG A 348 -20.03 -27.39 14.14
CA ARG A 348 -20.49 -28.76 13.86
C ARG A 348 -19.39 -29.79 14.05
N LEU A 349 -18.19 -29.55 13.53
CA LEU A 349 -17.05 -30.46 13.70
C LEU A 349 -16.60 -30.56 15.17
N GLN A 350 -16.68 -29.46 15.93
CA GLN A 350 -16.43 -29.46 17.37
C GLN A 350 -17.44 -30.31 18.12
N GLU A 351 -18.72 -30.23 17.73
CA GLU A 351 -19.79 -31.06 18.28
C GLU A 351 -19.55 -32.55 17.96
N GLU A 352 -19.27 -32.91 16.69
CA GLU A 352 -18.95 -34.28 16.29
C GLU A 352 -17.73 -34.84 17.06
N LEU A 353 -16.67 -34.03 17.22
CA LEU A 353 -15.51 -34.41 18.05
C LEU A 353 -15.87 -34.61 19.53
N SER A 354 -16.77 -33.78 20.07
CA SER A 354 -17.23 -33.93 21.45
C SER A 354 -18.06 -35.20 21.65
N GLN A 355 -18.90 -35.54 20.66
CA GLN A 355 -19.69 -36.78 20.65
C GLN A 355 -18.77 -38.00 20.61
N ILE A 356 -17.81 -38.06 19.68
CA ILE A 356 -16.84 -39.16 19.58
C ILE A 356 -16.03 -39.31 20.88
N ARG A 357 -15.61 -38.20 21.50
CA ARG A 357 -14.91 -38.25 22.80
C ARG A 357 -15.80 -38.84 23.90
N SER A 358 -17.08 -38.46 23.94
CA SER A 358 -18.02 -39.01 24.93
C SER A 358 -18.30 -40.49 24.68
N GLU A 359 -18.44 -40.91 23.43
CA GLU A 359 -18.61 -42.32 23.04
C GLU A 359 -17.37 -43.14 23.40
N MET A 360 -16.17 -42.61 23.12
CA MET A 360 -14.92 -43.25 23.49
C MET A 360 -14.83 -43.43 25.02
N GLN A 361 -15.15 -42.38 25.79
CA GLN A 361 -15.19 -42.48 27.26
C GLN A 361 -16.21 -43.51 27.75
N HIS A 362 -17.37 -43.58 27.11
CA HIS A 362 -18.38 -44.60 27.41
C HIS A 362 -17.86 -46.01 27.14
N LYS A 363 -17.25 -46.24 25.97
CA LYS A 363 -16.65 -47.52 25.60
C LYS A 363 -15.52 -47.92 26.54
N THR A 364 -14.65 -46.98 26.91
CA THR A 364 -13.60 -47.22 27.91
C THR A 364 -14.19 -47.68 29.24
N ARG A 365 -15.25 -47.04 29.74
CA ARG A 365 -15.93 -47.48 30.97
C ARG A 365 -16.59 -48.86 30.83
N GLU A 366 -17.19 -49.17 29.69
CA GLU A 366 -17.74 -50.50 29.42
C GLU A 366 -16.63 -51.56 29.40
N TYR A 367 -15.48 -51.28 28.78
CA TYR A 367 -14.33 -52.17 28.79
C TYR A 367 -13.79 -52.36 30.21
N GLU A 368 -13.61 -51.30 30.99
CA GLU A 368 -13.20 -51.38 32.41
C GLU A 368 -14.19 -52.21 33.23
N HIS A 369 -15.50 -52.06 32.98
CA HIS A 369 -16.53 -52.86 33.64
C HIS A 369 -16.45 -54.34 33.25
N LEU A 370 -16.33 -54.67 31.96
CA LEU A 370 -16.18 -56.05 31.50
C LEU A 370 -14.87 -56.69 31.99
N GLU A 371 -13.78 -55.93 32.04
CA GLU A 371 -12.52 -56.39 32.62
C GLU A 371 -12.69 -56.73 34.11
N SER A 372 -13.37 -55.87 34.87
CA SER A 372 -13.71 -56.17 36.27
C SER A 372 -14.60 -57.42 36.40
N GLU A 373 -15.56 -57.62 35.49
CA GLU A 373 -16.45 -58.77 35.46
C GLU A 373 -15.67 -60.06 35.13
N ILE A 374 -14.74 -60.02 34.17
CA ILE A 374 -13.84 -61.13 33.81
C ILE A 374 -12.94 -61.48 35.00
N VAL A 375 -12.39 -60.50 35.70
CA VAL A 375 -11.59 -60.73 36.92
C VAL A 375 -12.43 -61.45 37.98
N VAL A 376 -13.68 -61.03 38.18
CA VAL A 376 -14.63 -61.70 39.09
C VAL A 376 -14.96 -63.11 38.61
N TYR A 377 -15.22 -63.33 37.32
CA TYR A 377 -15.48 -64.67 36.78
C TYR A 377 -14.27 -65.59 36.89
N ARG A 378 -13.05 -65.08 36.65
CA ARG A 378 -11.81 -65.84 36.87
C ARG A 378 -11.67 -66.26 38.32
N ARG A 379 -12.01 -65.37 39.27
CA ARG A 379 -12.04 -65.69 40.70
C ARG A 379 -13.08 -66.77 41.05
N LEU A 380 -14.25 -66.75 40.41
CA LEU A 380 -15.33 -67.74 40.64
C LEU A 380 -15.06 -69.10 39.98
N LEU A 381 -14.48 -69.11 38.78
CA LEU A 381 -14.18 -70.32 38.00
C LEU A 381 -12.88 -71.01 38.43
N GLY A 382 -11.89 -70.25 38.90
CA GLY A 382 -10.65 -70.77 39.51
C GLY A 382 -10.90 -71.24 40.94
N GLY A 383 -11.95 -72.06 41.13
CA GLY A 383 -12.50 -72.44 42.43
C GLY A 383 -11.44 -72.56 43.51
N GLU A 384 -11.51 -71.66 44.49
CA GLU A 384 -10.83 -71.72 45.79
C GLU A 384 -9.55 -72.59 45.80
N GLY A 385 -8.46 -72.12 45.18
CA GLY A 385 -7.20 -72.85 45.26
C GLY A 385 -6.15 -72.49 44.21
N GLU A 386 -5.60 -71.28 44.27
CA GLU A 386 -4.15 -71.08 44.26
C GLU A 386 -3.87 -69.61 44.55
N ASP A 387 -3.26 -69.36 45.71
CA ASP A 387 -2.56 -68.14 46.04
C ASP A 387 -1.47 -67.90 44.99
N LEU A 388 -1.83 -67.23 43.91
CA LEU A 388 -0.88 -66.47 43.11
C LEU A 388 -1.08 -65.02 43.51
N GLU A 389 -0.29 -64.63 44.51
CA GLU A 389 0.19 -63.27 44.72
C GLU A 389 0.73 -62.73 43.40
N LEU A 390 -0.15 -62.29 42.52
CA LEU A 390 0.17 -61.26 41.54
C LEU A 390 0.11 -59.97 42.32
N GLU A 391 1.24 -59.72 42.97
CA GLU A 391 1.76 -58.44 43.39
C GLU A 391 1.19 -57.34 42.49
N ASP A 392 0.09 -56.75 42.95
CA ASP A 392 -0.37 -55.45 42.50
C ASP A 392 0.79 -54.51 42.82
N THR A 393 1.72 -54.41 41.87
CA THR A 393 2.54 -53.23 41.71
C THR A 393 1.56 -52.11 41.37
N ILE A 394 0.91 -51.62 42.41
CA ILE A 394 0.41 -50.26 42.53
C ILE A 394 1.66 -49.43 42.26
N GLY A 395 1.91 -49.18 40.97
CA GLY A 395 2.91 -48.24 40.54
C GLY A 395 2.49 -46.93 41.16
N VAL A 396 3.15 -46.58 42.26
CA VAL A 396 3.15 -45.24 42.83
C VAL A 396 3.49 -44.33 41.65
N LYS A 397 2.47 -43.75 41.03
CA LYS A 397 2.67 -42.73 40.02
C LYS A 397 3.23 -41.54 40.79
N LYS A 398 4.56 -41.43 40.84
CA LYS A 398 5.26 -40.20 41.22
C LYS A 398 4.76 -39.11 40.29
N VAL A 399 3.80 -38.30 40.76
CA VAL A 399 3.39 -37.08 40.08
C VAL A 399 4.48 -36.05 40.35
N GLN A 400 5.40 -35.88 39.39
CA GLN A 400 6.34 -34.77 39.40
C GLN A 400 5.61 -33.49 38.97
N THR A 401 5.14 -32.68 39.92
CA THR A 401 4.68 -31.32 39.64
C THR A 401 5.88 -30.41 39.36
N LYS A 402 6.14 -30.15 38.08
CA LYS A 402 7.14 -29.14 37.66
C LYS A 402 6.48 -27.77 37.64
N VAL A 403 6.76 -26.95 38.66
CA VAL A 403 6.34 -25.55 38.66
C VAL A 403 7.31 -24.76 37.80
N VAL A 404 6.88 -24.41 36.59
CA VAL A 404 7.63 -23.58 35.65
C VAL A 404 7.24 -22.12 35.89
N THR A 405 8.17 -21.34 36.43
CA THR A 405 7.95 -19.89 36.61
C THR A 405 8.56 -19.17 35.42
N LEU A 406 7.72 -18.56 34.59
CA LEU A 406 8.14 -17.73 33.44
C LEU A 406 8.13 -16.27 33.88
N THR A 407 9.31 -15.69 34.05
CA THR A 407 9.45 -14.24 34.28
C THR A 407 9.75 -13.57 32.96
N GLN A 408 8.78 -12.78 32.48
CA GLN A 408 8.85 -12.06 31.23
C GLN A 408 8.97 -10.57 31.52
N THR A 409 10.06 -9.94 31.06
CA THR A 409 10.21 -8.47 31.14
C THR A 409 9.75 -7.84 29.82
N LEU A 410 8.75 -6.97 29.91
CA LEU A 410 8.15 -6.25 28.80
C LEU A 410 8.63 -4.80 28.83
N VAL A 411 9.17 -4.32 27.71
CA VAL A 411 9.39 -2.90 27.44
C VAL A 411 8.72 -2.59 26.10
N ASP A 412 7.83 -1.59 26.09
CA ASP A 412 7.06 -1.15 24.92
C ASP A 412 6.31 -2.26 24.16
N GLY A 413 5.68 -3.18 24.89
CA GLY A 413 4.82 -4.23 24.31
C GLY A 413 5.55 -5.32 23.52
N LYS A 414 6.90 -5.34 23.53
CA LYS A 414 7.72 -6.43 22.98
C LYS A 414 8.57 -7.11 24.05
N VAL A 415 8.72 -8.42 23.91
CA VAL A 415 9.41 -9.30 24.86
C VAL A 415 10.91 -9.22 24.61
N VAL A 416 11.68 -8.65 25.54
CA VAL A 416 13.13 -8.41 25.36
C VAL A 416 13.98 -9.48 26.03
N SER A 417 13.48 -10.17 27.06
CA SER A 417 14.11 -11.37 27.61
C SER A 417 13.10 -12.31 28.25
N GLU A 418 13.30 -13.61 28.03
CA GLU A 418 12.53 -14.71 28.63
C GLU A 418 13.50 -15.61 29.40
N SER A 419 13.36 -15.67 30.73
CA SER A 419 14.11 -16.57 31.58
C SER A 419 13.17 -17.63 32.16
N LYS A 420 13.57 -18.89 32.06
CA LYS A 420 12.80 -20.06 32.51
C LYS A 420 13.54 -20.73 33.66
N ASP A 421 13.03 -20.56 34.87
CA ASP A 421 13.51 -21.29 36.05
C ASP A 421 12.59 -22.48 36.33
N ILE A 422 13.20 -23.66 36.49
CA ILE A 422 12.52 -24.91 36.80
C ILE A 422 12.93 -25.31 38.22
N LYS A 423 11.98 -25.25 39.17
CA LYS A 423 12.15 -25.82 40.50
C LYS A 423 11.35 -27.10 40.59
N GLU A 424 12.04 -28.21 40.84
CA GLU A 424 11.44 -29.52 41.08
C GLU A 424 11.23 -29.67 42.59
N GLN A 425 9.98 -29.89 43.01
CA GLN A 425 9.65 -30.27 44.38
C GLN A 425 8.97 -31.64 44.35
N GLU A 426 9.55 -32.60 45.07
CA GLU A 426 8.94 -33.92 45.30
C GLU A 426 8.01 -33.80 46.51
N GLN A 427 6.72 -34.08 46.33
CA GLN A 427 5.78 -34.33 47.43
C GLN A 427 5.13 -35.69 47.22
N GLU A 428 5.25 -36.56 48.23
CA GLU A 428 4.48 -37.79 48.32
C GLU A 428 3.08 -37.44 48.83
N VAL A 429 2.08 -37.62 47.97
CA VAL A 429 0.67 -37.56 48.39
C VAL A 429 0.17 -38.99 48.46
N VAL A 430 -0.07 -39.45 49.68
CA VAL A 430 -0.84 -40.66 49.95
C VAL A 430 -2.31 -40.28 49.78
N THR A 431 -2.95 -40.86 48.77
CA THR A 431 -4.42 -40.78 48.62
C THR A 431 -5.02 -41.98 49.33
N ASP A 432 -5.81 -41.73 50.38
CA ASP A 432 -6.68 -42.73 51.02
C ASP A 432 -7.79 -43.21 50.06
#